data_AF-A0A661HG94-F1
#
_entry.id   AF-A0A661HG94-F1
#
_cell.length_a   1.000
_cell.length_b   1.000
_cell.length_c   1.000
_cell.angle_alpha   90.00
_cell.angle_beta   90.00
_cell.angle_gamma   90.00
#
_symmetry.space_group_name_H-M   'P 1'
#
loop_
_entity.id
_entity.type
_entity.pdbx_description
1 polymer ?
#
loop_
_entity_poly.entity_id
_entity_poly.type
_entity_poly.pdbx_seq_one_letter_code
_entity_poly.pdbx_strand_id
1 'polypeptide(L)'
;MIASNFTVGERPLSADELRLIDAWWRAANYLSIGQIYLRDNPLLKQPLSLDHIKPRLLGHWGTTPGLNMIYAHLNRVIKARDLNMINITGPGHGAPGIVASTYLEGSYSELFPNITRDEAGLHALFKQFSFPG
;
A
#
# COMPACT_ATOMS: atom_id res chain seq x y z
N MET A 1 21.22 19.80 8.21
CA MET A 1 20.95 18.78 9.24
C MET A 1 19.52 18.94 9.70
N ILE A 2 18.73 17.87 9.70
CA ILE A 2 17.34 17.89 10.16
C ILE A 2 17.41 17.60 11.66
N ALA A 3 17.19 18.61 12.48
CA ALA A 3 17.21 18.47 13.93
C ALA A 3 16.02 17.60 14.36
N SER A 4 16.28 16.44 14.94
CA SER A 4 15.26 15.58 15.55
C SER A 4 15.32 15.73 17.07
N ASN A 5 14.55 16.67 17.62
CA ASN A 5 14.40 16.89 19.06
C ASN A 5 13.13 16.19 19.57
N PHE A 6 13.13 14.86 19.65
CA PHE A 6 11.99 14.13 20.24
C PHE A 6 12.43 13.10 21.26
N THR A 7 11.82 13.21 22.45
CA THR A 7 11.85 12.21 23.52
C THR A 7 10.82 11.12 23.21
N VAL A 8 11.22 9.85 23.23
CA VAL A 8 10.27 8.73 23.20
C VAL A 8 9.50 8.77 24.52
N GLY A 9 8.23 9.14 24.50
CA GLY A 9 7.38 8.99 25.68
C GLY A 9 7.27 7.49 26.01
N GLU A 10 7.51 7.12 27.27
CA GLU A 10 7.45 5.72 27.75
C GLU A 10 6.04 5.10 27.72
N ARG A 11 5.04 5.82 27.21
CA ARG A 11 3.66 5.34 27.14
C ARG A 11 3.49 4.44 25.91
N PRO A 12 2.87 3.26 26.06
CA PRO A 12 2.47 2.43 24.93
C PRO A 12 1.57 3.20 23.95
N LEU A 13 1.51 2.70 22.72
CA LEU A 13 0.58 3.19 21.72
C LEU A 13 -0.87 3.10 22.23
N SER A 14 -1.66 4.13 21.91
CA SER A 14 -3.09 4.07 22.16
C SER A 14 -3.74 2.96 21.31
N ALA A 15 -4.87 2.43 21.78
CA ALA A 15 -5.62 1.43 21.02
C ALA A 15 -6.07 1.95 19.64
N ASP A 16 -6.41 3.24 19.55
CA ASP A 16 -6.79 3.87 18.29
C ASP A 16 -5.63 3.98 17.31
N GLU A 17 -4.43 4.34 17.76
CA GLU A 17 -3.25 4.36 16.90
C GLU A 17 -2.93 2.96 16.36
N LEU A 18 -2.99 1.94 17.20
CA LEU A 18 -2.80 0.54 16.78
C LEU A 18 -3.84 0.12 15.73
N ARG A 19 -5.11 0.46 15.96
CA ARG A 19 -6.21 0.19 15.01
C ARG A 19 -5.99 0.87 13.67
N LEU A 20 -5.50 2.11 13.65
CA LEU A 20 -5.23 2.85 12.41
C LEU A 20 -4.03 2.28 11.65
N ILE A 21 -2.97 1.87 12.35
CA ILE A 21 -1.81 1.20 11.74
C ILE A 21 -2.23 -0.14 11.13
N ASP A 22 -3.00 -0.95 11.85
CA ASP A 22 -3.54 -2.22 11.35
C ASP A 22 -4.44 -2.01 10.12
N ALA A 23 -5.34 -1.04 10.18
CA ALA A 23 -6.23 -0.71 9.05
C ALA A 23 -5.42 -0.31 7.80
N TRP A 24 -4.37 0.50 7.96
CA TRP A 24 -3.48 0.88 6.87
C TRP A 24 -2.74 -0.34 6.29
N TRP A 25 -2.17 -1.17 7.16
CA TRP A 25 -1.46 -2.38 6.76
C TRP A 25 -2.36 -3.35 5.98
N ARG A 26 -3.58 -3.59 6.48
CA ARG A 26 -4.57 -4.44 5.80
C ARG A 26 -5.03 -3.87 4.48
N ALA A 27 -5.26 -2.56 4.40
CA ALA A 27 -5.60 -1.90 3.14
C ALA A 27 -4.45 -2.07 2.12
N ALA A 28 -3.20 -1.80 2.51
CA ALA A 28 -2.05 -1.97 1.63
C ALA A 28 -1.88 -3.44 1.17
N ASN A 29 -2.10 -4.41 2.06
CA ASN A 29 -2.08 -5.83 1.72
C ASN A 29 -3.18 -6.20 0.73
N TYR A 30 -4.40 -5.70 0.93
CA TYR A 30 -5.52 -5.92 0.01
C TYR A 30 -5.21 -5.37 -1.38
N LEU A 31 -4.72 -4.12 -1.46
CA LEU A 31 -4.30 -3.49 -2.71
C LEU A 31 -3.16 -4.26 -3.40
N SER A 32 -2.23 -4.81 -2.62
CA SER A 32 -1.11 -5.59 -3.14
C SER A 32 -1.58 -6.90 -3.78
N ILE A 33 -2.53 -7.60 -3.15
CA ILE A 33 -3.14 -8.81 -3.72
C ILE A 33 -3.97 -8.44 -4.95
N GLY A 34 -4.75 -7.37 -4.90
CA GLY A 34 -5.52 -6.88 -6.05
C GLY A 34 -4.65 -6.68 -7.29
N GLN A 35 -3.50 -6.02 -7.12
CA GLN A 35 -2.49 -5.86 -8.18
C GLN A 35 -1.96 -7.18 -8.75
N ILE A 36 -1.69 -8.18 -7.90
CA ILE A 36 -1.11 -9.45 -8.37
C ILE A 36 -2.17 -10.33 -9.06
N TYR A 37 -3.40 -10.35 -8.56
CA TYR A 37 -4.39 -11.36 -8.91
C TYR A 37 -5.59 -10.84 -9.71
N LEU A 38 -6.08 -9.62 -9.46
CA LEU A 38 -7.36 -9.17 -9.98
C LEU A 38 -7.21 -8.37 -11.28
N ARG A 39 -8.04 -8.69 -12.27
CA ARG A 39 -8.23 -7.87 -13.49
C ARG A 39 -9.55 -7.10 -13.49
N ASP A 40 -10.47 -7.44 -12.58
CA ASP A 40 -11.79 -6.83 -12.42
C ASP A 40 -12.34 -7.09 -10.99
N ASN A 41 -13.49 -6.51 -10.64
CA ASN A 41 -14.19 -6.61 -9.35
C ASN A 41 -13.28 -6.26 -8.15
N PRO A 42 -12.65 -5.07 -8.15
CA PRO A 42 -11.59 -4.73 -7.19
C PRO A 42 -12.06 -4.62 -5.74
N LEU A 43 -13.38 -4.43 -5.51
CA LEU A 43 -13.98 -4.34 -4.18
C LEU A 43 -14.83 -5.56 -3.82
N LEU A 44 -14.83 -6.61 -4.64
CA LEU A 44 -15.62 -7.84 -4.44
C LEU A 44 -17.12 -7.56 -4.22
N LYS A 45 -17.70 -6.60 -4.97
CA LYS A 45 -19.13 -6.25 -4.90
C LYS A 45 -20.04 -7.37 -5.40
N GLN A 46 -19.50 -8.26 -6.22
CA GLN A 46 -20.10 -9.51 -6.61
C GLN A 46 -19.23 -10.70 -6.17
N PRO A 47 -19.79 -11.91 -6.00
CA PRO A 47 -19.01 -13.10 -5.68
C PRO A 47 -17.81 -13.26 -6.62
N LEU A 48 -16.66 -13.63 -6.06
CA LEU A 48 -15.44 -13.80 -6.84
C LEU A 48 -15.60 -14.98 -7.81
N SER A 49 -15.26 -14.76 -9.08
CA SER A 49 -15.23 -15.77 -10.14
C SER A 49 -13.85 -15.78 -10.80
N LEU A 50 -13.54 -16.84 -11.55
CA LEU A 50 -12.30 -16.93 -12.31
C LEU A 50 -12.17 -15.82 -13.35
N ASP A 51 -13.28 -15.27 -13.84
CA ASP A 51 -13.28 -14.17 -14.80
C ASP A 51 -12.74 -12.86 -14.22
N HIS A 52 -12.67 -12.72 -12.88
CA HIS A 52 -12.04 -11.57 -12.24
C HIS A 52 -10.53 -11.75 -12.04
N ILE A 53 -10.00 -12.96 -12.24
CA ILE A 53 -8.59 -13.28 -12.01
C ILE A 53 -7.78 -13.06 -13.29
N LYS A 54 -6.56 -12.53 -13.16
CA LYS A 54 -5.61 -12.40 -14.27
C LYS A 54 -5.25 -13.79 -14.82
N PRO A 55 -5.24 -13.98 -16.15
CA PRO A 55 -4.88 -15.26 -16.76
C PRO A 55 -3.41 -15.64 -16.53
N ARG A 56 -2.55 -14.65 -16.27
CA ARG A 56 -1.16 -14.83 -15.88
C ARG A 56 -0.89 -14.08 -14.58
N LEU A 57 -0.53 -14.81 -13.54
CA LEU A 57 -0.22 -14.25 -12.22
C LEU A 57 1.25 -13.84 -12.19
N LEU A 58 1.49 -12.53 -12.10
CA LEU A 58 2.83 -11.94 -12.08
C LEU A 58 2.95 -10.97 -10.90
N GLY A 59 4.04 -11.08 -10.16
CA GLY A 59 4.31 -10.31 -8.96
C GLY A 59 4.81 -11.19 -7.82
N HIS A 60 5.25 -10.57 -6.73
CA HIS A 60 5.80 -11.28 -5.58
C HIS A 60 4.99 -10.93 -4.33
N TRP A 61 4.50 -11.96 -3.65
CA TRP A 61 3.81 -11.81 -2.36
C TRP A 61 4.78 -11.89 -1.16
N GLY A 62 5.77 -12.78 -1.20
CA GLY A 62 6.52 -13.19 0.01
C GLY A 62 7.08 -12.04 0.87
N THR A 63 7.63 -10.99 0.26
CA THR A 63 8.17 -9.82 0.99
C THR A 63 7.14 -8.71 1.23
N THR A 64 6.06 -8.69 0.44
CA THR A 64 5.16 -7.54 0.30
C THR A 64 4.41 -7.16 1.59
N PRO A 65 3.84 -8.10 2.38
CA PRO A 65 3.21 -7.77 3.66
C PRO A 65 4.18 -7.16 4.67
N GLY A 66 5.43 -7.63 4.69
CA GLY A 66 6.47 -7.10 5.56
C GLY A 66 6.81 -5.66 5.19
N LEU A 67 6.92 -5.36 3.89
CA LEU A 67 7.13 -4.00 3.38
C LEU A 67 5.95 -3.09 3.74
N ASN A 68 4.71 -3.55 3.58
CA ASN A 68 3.52 -2.77 3.94
C ASN A 68 3.45 -2.47 5.44
N MET A 69 3.81 -3.45 6.29
CA MET A 69 3.88 -3.26 7.74
C MET A 69 4.92 -2.20 8.09
N ILE A 70 6.14 -2.31 7.54
CA ILE A 70 7.20 -1.33 7.74
C ILE A 70 6.73 0.06 7.28
N TYR A 71 6.16 0.18 6.08
CA TYR A 71 5.68 1.45 5.55
C TYR A 71 4.62 2.11 6.46
N ALA A 72 3.65 1.34 6.95
CA ALA A 72 2.64 1.84 7.89
C ALA A 72 3.28 2.42 9.18
N HIS A 73 4.28 1.73 9.71
CA HIS A 73 5.01 2.19 10.89
C HIS A 73 5.94 3.39 10.58
N LEU A 74 6.56 3.45 9.40
CA LEU A 74 7.34 4.61 8.98
C LEU A 74 6.45 5.85 8.83
N ASN A 75 5.27 5.72 8.20
CA ASN A 75 4.27 6.79 8.11
C ASN A 75 3.88 7.34 9.49
N ARG A 76 3.68 6.43 10.47
CA ARG A 76 3.42 6.84 11.86
C ARG A 76 4.59 7.63 12.44
N VAL A 77 5.83 7.15 12.27
CA VAL A 77 7.02 7.82 12.84
C VAL A 77 7.26 9.17 12.15
N ILE A 78 7.06 9.29 10.84
CA ILE A 78 7.09 10.55 10.10
C ILE A 78 6.11 11.54 10.70
N LYS A 79 4.83 11.15 10.85
CA LYS A 79 3.79 12.04 11.42
C LYS A 79 4.03 12.41 12.87
N ALA A 80 4.45 11.45 13.70
CA ALA A 80 4.62 11.66 15.14
C ALA A 80 5.83 12.55 15.49
N ARG A 81 6.78 12.70 14.57
CA ARG A 81 8.07 13.36 14.82
C ARG A 81 8.45 14.37 13.73
N ASP A 82 7.53 14.71 12.83
CA ASP A 82 7.77 15.60 11.71
C ASP A 82 9.09 15.29 10.95
N LEU A 83 9.35 14.00 10.70
CA LEU A 83 10.61 13.57 10.10
C LEU A 83 10.58 13.69 8.58
N ASN A 84 11.62 14.30 8.04
CA ASN A 84 11.96 14.14 6.65
C ASN A 84 12.76 12.82 6.48
N MET A 85 12.19 11.87 5.76
CA MET A 85 12.67 10.50 5.64
C MET A 85 12.64 10.05 4.18
N ILE A 86 13.66 9.27 3.78
CA ILE A 86 13.68 8.52 2.52
C ILE A 86 13.60 7.03 2.84
N ASN A 87 12.69 6.31 2.20
CA ASN A 87 12.57 4.86 2.32
C ASN A 87 13.32 4.15 1.18
N ILE A 88 14.31 3.33 1.49
CA ILE A 88 15.07 2.52 0.53
C ILE A 88 14.61 1.06 0.64
N THR A 89 13.90 0.58 -0.38
CA THR A 89 13.37 -0.79 -0.40
C THR A 89 14.39 -1.75 -1.00
N GLY A 90 15.08 -2.51 -0.15
CA GLY A 90 16.02 -3.56 -0.57
C GLY A 90 15.36 -4.68 -1.40
N PRO A 91 14.32 -5.37 -0.91
CA PRO A 91 13.62 -6.41 -1.67
C PRO A 91 12.64 -5.78 -2.68
N GLY A 92 13.18 -5.10 -3.70
CA GLY A 92 12.42 -4.31 -4.67
C GLY A 92 11.41 -5.09 -5.52
N HIS A 93 11.51 -6.43 -5.56
CA HIS A 93 10.50 -7.29 -6.19
C HIS A 93 9.14 -7.25 -5.46
N GLY A 94 9.09 -6.71 -4.24
CA GLY A 94 7.87 -6.38 -3.49
C GLY A 94 7.18 -5.08 -3.94
N ALA A 95 7.35 -4.68 -5.20
CA ALA A 95 6.76 -3.48 -5.78
C ALA A 95 5.25 -3.28 -5.53
N PRO A 96 4.38 -4.32 -5.51
CA PRO A 96 2.95 -4.12 -5.21
C PRO A 96 2.70 -3.39 -3.88
N GLY A 97 3.56 -3.61 -2.88
CA GLY A 97 3.42 -2.95 -1.58
C GLY A 97 3.77 -1.47 -1.60
N ILE A 98 4.81 -1.10 -2.36
CA ILE A 98 5.21 0.31 -2.53
C ILE A 98 4.16 1.06 -3.35
N VAL A 99 3.65 0.45 -4.42
CA VAL A 99 2.55 1.01 -5.23
C VAL A 99 1.28 1.15 -4.39
N ALA A 100 0.91 0.15 -3.60
CA ALA A 100 -0.23 0.23 -2.70
C ALA A 100 -0.09 1.37 -1.68
N SER A 101 1.08 1.53 -1.09
CA SER A 101 1.34 2.54 -0.07
C SER A 101 1.29 3.97 -0.64
N THR A 102 1.93 4.19 -1.80
CA THR A 102 1.90 5.48 -2.51
C THR A 102 0.51 5.83 -3.06
N TYR A 103 -0.30 4.83 -3.42
CA TYR A 103 -1.72 5.04 -3.76
C TYR A 103 -2.55 5.46 -2.54
N LEU A 104 -2.35 4.83 -1.38
CA LEU A 104 -3.08 5.17 -0.15
C LEU A 104 -2.78 6.58 0.36
N GLU A 105 -1.51 7.02 0.30
CA GLU A 105 -1.13 8.38 0.70
C GLU A 105 -1.46 9.44 -0.36
N GLY A 106 -1.70 9.04 -1.61
CA GLY A 106 -2.21 9.89 -2.70
C GLY A 106 -1.17 10.32 -3.72
N SER A 107 0.12 10.20 -3.40
CA SER A 107 1.24 10.57 -4.29
C SER A 107 1.23 9.81 -5.62
N TYR A 108 0.73 8.57 -5.63
CA TYR A 108 0.57 7.82 -6.88
C TYR A 108 -0.42 8.47 -7.85
N SER A 109 -1.54 8.99 -7.36
CA SER A 109 -2.56 9.66 -8.18
C SER A 109 -2.14 11.07 -8.61
N GLU A 110 -1.28 11.73 -7.84
CA GLU A 110 -0.66 13.00 -8.25
C GLU A 110 0.24 12.81 -9.48
N LEU A 111 1.00 11.70 -9.51
CA LEU A 111 1.87 11.34 -10.62
C LEU A 111 1.12 10.70 -11.80
N PHE A 112 0.08 9.91 -11.50
CA PHE A 112 -0.75 9.20 -12.48
C PHE A 112 -2.23 9.59 -12.31
N PRO A 113 -2.66 10.73 -12.88
CA PRO A 113 -4.01 11.28 -12.68
C PRO A 113 -5.15 10.37 -13.13
N ASN A 114 -4.87 9.42 -14.04
CA ASN A 114 -5.82 8.41 -14.50
C ASN A 114 -6.07 7.28 -13.49
N ILE A 115 -5.25 7.17 -12.45
CA ILE A 115 -5.40 6.20 -11.36
C ILE A 115 -5.97 6.94 -10.15
N THR A 116 -7.28 7.23 -10.21
CA THR A 116 -8.01 8.00 -9.21
C THR A 116 -8.21 7.24 -7.90
N ARG A 117 -8.53 7.95 -6.80
CA ARG A 117 -8.79 7.34 -5.48
C ARG A 117 -10.25 6.93 -5.32
N ASP A 118 -10.77 6.21 -6.31
CA ASP A 118 -12.13 5.66 -6.35
C ASP A 118 -12.10 4.22 -6.88
N GLU A 119 -13.28 3.62 -7.09
CA GLU A 119 -13.37 2.25 -7.58
C GLU A 119 -12.84 2.08 -9.02
N ALA A 120 -13.00 3.07 -9.90
CA ALA A 120 -12.52 3.01 -11.27
C ALA A 120 -10.99 3.09 -11.30
N GLY A 121 -10.41 3.98 -10.51
CA GLY A 121 -8.97 4.05 -10.34
C GLY A 121 -8.39 2.82 -9.65
N LEU A 122 -9.11 2.22 -8.70
CA LEU A 122 -8.71 0.96 -8.07
C LEU A 122 -8.71 -0.21 -9.08
N HIS A 123 -9.75 -0.29 -9.91
CA HIS A 123 -9.80 -1.25 -11.02
C HIS A 123 -8.60 -1.06 -11.96
N ALA A 124 -8.30 0.18 -12.35
CA ALA A 124 -7.15 0.49 -13.21
C ALA A 124 -5.81 0.13 -12.54
N LEU A 125 -5.63 0.48 -11.26
CA LEU A 125 -4.46 0.16 -10.44
C LEU A 125 -4.19 -1.35 -10.41
N PHE A 126 -5.23 -2.15 -10.19
CA PHE A 126 -5.11 -3.60 -10.13
C PHE A 126 -4.78 -4.18 -11.50
N LYS A 127 -5.57 -3.79 -12.51
CA LYS A 127 -5.44 -4.33 -13.86
C LYS A 127 -4.07 -4.06 -14.47
N GLN A 128 -3.50 -2.85 -14.32
CA GLN A 128 -2.25 -2.46 -14.99
C GLN A 128 -0.99 -3.17 -14.47
N PHE A 129 -1.00 -3.65 -13.21
CA PHE A 129 0.21 -4.20 -12.60
C PHE A 129 0.67 -5.48 -13.32
N SER A 130 1.88 -5.46 -13.89
CA SER A 130 2.45 -6.59 -14.66
C SER A 130 1.48 -7.16 -15.71
N PHE A 131 0.73 -6.28 -16.39
CA PHE A 131 -0.26 -6.65 -17.41
C PHE A 131 0.11 -6.00 -18.75
N PRO A 132 -0.21 -6.63 -19.90
CA PRO A 132 -0.03 -5.99 -21.20
C PRO A 132 -0.81 -4.66 -21.26
N GLY A 133 -0.14 -3.60 -21.70
CA GLY A 133 -0.69 -2.24 -21.78
C GLY A 133 -1.95 -2.13 -22.61
#